data_AF-A0A4U7BIP5-F1
#
_entry.id   AF-A0A4U7BIP5-F1
#
_cell.length_a   1.000
_cell.length_b   1.000
_cell.length_c   1.000
_cell.angle_alpha   90.00
_cell.angle_beta   90.00
_cell.angle_gamma   90.00
#
_symmetry.space_group_name_H-M   'P 1'
#
loop_
_entity.id
_entity.type
_entity.pdbx_description
1 polymer ?
#
loop_
_entity_poly.entity_id
_entity_poly.type
_entity_poly.pdbx_seq_one_letter_code
_entity_poly.pdbx_strand_id
1 'polypeptide(L)'
;MKVDNFLNTFNMNNVLLNKASRNLESNIKVNDNDIVTKTKEDEALKEQTDAFEAVFLKQVLDVTLKTQNSLFGKDASDEIYSSMYNDTMSKALSGGMGFSKLLYDFLKERG
;
A
#
# COMPACT_ATOMS: atom_id res chain seq x y z
N MET A 1 52.50 0.99 -39.25
CA MET A 1 51.87 1.19 -37.92
C MET A 1 50.62 2.06 -38.10
N LYS A 2 49.44 1.52 -37.80
CA LYS A 2 48.13 2.24 -37.72
C LYS A 2 47.24 1.59 -36.64
N VAL A 3 47.84 1.12 -35.55
CA VAL A 3 47.12 0.45 -34.44
C VAL A 3 46.65 1.44 -33.36
N ASP A 4 47.24 2.64 -33.32
CA ASP A 4 46.98 3.62 -32.27
C ASP A 4 45.65 4.37 -32.45
N ASN A 5 45.14 4.46 -33.69
CA ASN A 5 43.88 5.14 -34.01
C ASN A 5 42.62 4.38 -33.56
N PHE A 6 42.68 3.06 -33.47
CA PHE A 6 41.53 2.26 -33.05
C PHE A 6 41.25 2.43 -31.56
N LEU A 7 42.29 2.32 -30.72
CA LEU A 7 42.17 2.48 -29.27
C LEU A 7 41.66 3.87 -28.87
N ASN A 8 42.12 4.92 -29.57
CA ASN A 8 41.67 6.29 -29.29
C ASN A 8 40.18 6.52 -29.67
N THR A 9 39.73 5.90 -30.76
CA THR A 9 38.33 5.99 -31.21
C THR A 9 37.38 5.23 -30.27
N PHE A 10 37.77 4.04 -29.80
CA PHE A 10 36.98 3.29 -28.81
C PHE A 10 36.84 4.05 -27.47
N ASN A 11 37.88 4.76 -27.04
CA ASN A 11 37.83 5.56 -25.81
C ASN A 11 36.88 6.76 -25.95
N MET A 12 36.95 7.49 -27.08
CA MET A 12 36.07 8.64 -27.33
C MET A 12 34.58 8.26 -27.44
N ASN A 13 34.27 7.10 -28.03
CA ASN A 13 32.89 6.62 -28.12
C ASN A 13 32.26 6.29 -26.75
N ASN A 14 33.05 5.77 -25.80
CA ASN A 14 32.58 5.55 -24.43
C ASN A 14 32.33 6.86 -23.68
N VAL A 15 33.17 7.87 -23.87
CA VAL A 15 32.98 9.20 -23.25
C VAL A 15 31.74 9.90 -23.80
N LEU A 16 31.51 9.84 -25.11
CA LEU A 16 30.31 10.40 -25.74
C LEU A 16 29.04 9.67 -25.33
N LEU A 17 29.08 8.33 -25.24
CA LEU A 17 27.95 7.53 -24.75
C LEU A 17 27.62 7.86 -23.29
N ASN A 18 28.63 7.94 -22.42
CA ASN A 18 28.45 8.31 -21.02
C ASN A 18 27.91 9.75 -20.87
N LYS A 19 28.37 10.67 -21.74
CA LYS A 19 27.86 12.05 -21.78
C LYS A 19 26.41 12.10 -22.27
N ALA A 20 26.03 11.29 -23.26
CA ALA A 20 24.65 11.18 -23.72
C ALA A 20 23.73 10.61 -22.64
N SER A 21 24.15 9.55 -21.93
CA SER A 21 23.41 8.98 -20.80
C SER A 21 23.18 10.00 -19.68
N ARG A 22 24.22 10.75 -19.28
CA ARG A 22 24.10 11.80 -18.25
C ARG A 22 23.20 12.97 -18.67
N ASN A 23 23.15 13.30 -19.96
CA ASN A 23 22.23 14.33 -20.48
C ASN A 23 20.79 13.81 -20.61
N LEU A 24 20.59 12.49 -20.76
CA LEU A 24 19.26 11.90 -20.73
C LEU A 24 18.69 11.89 -19.31
N GLU A 25 19.50 11.57 -18.31
CA GLU A 25 19.13 11.66 -16.89
C GLU A 25 18.82 13.10 -16.46
N SER A 26 19.53 14.12 -16.97
CA SER A 26 19.27 15.52 -16.63
C SER A 26 18.00 16.12 -17.24
N ASN A 27 17.43 15.48 -18.28
CA ASN A 27 16.18 15.90 -18.93
C ASN A 27 14.93 15.21 -18.34
N ILE A 28 15.12 14.19 -17.49
CA ILE A 28 14.04 13.67 -16.65
C ILE A 28 14.00 14.54 -15.40
N LYS A 29 13.37 15.72 -15.51
CA LYS A 29 12.94 16.48 -14.33
C LYS A 29 11.77 15.75 -13.68
N VAL A 30 12.07 14.67 -12.98
CA VAL A 30 11.18 14.13 -11.96
C VAL A 30 11.09 15.20 -10.88
N ASN A 31 9.91 15.80 -10.75
CA ASN A 31 9.63 16.69 -9.65
C ASN A 31 9.54 15.81 -8.40
N ASP A 32 10.62 15.72 -7.62
CA ASP A 32 10.69 14.88 -6.40
C ASP A 32 9.50 15.13 -5.46
N ASN A 33 8.94 16.33 -5.48
CA ASN A 33 7.76 16.69 -4.70
C ASN A 33 6.49 15.93 -5.14
N ASP A 34 6.30 15.65 -6.44
CA ASP A 34 5.10 14.97 -6.96
C ASP A 34 5.12 13.47 -6.64
N ILE A 35 6.31 12.85 -6.64
CA ILE A 35 6.49 11.44 -6.25
C ILE A 35 6.23 11.27 -4.75
N VAL A 36 6.80 12.13 -3.91
CA VAL A 36 6.62 12.06 -2.44
C VAL A 36 5.17 12.31 -2.03
N THR A 37 4.44 13.16 -2.75
CA THR A 37 3.03 13.45 -2.46
C THR A 37 2.14 12.26 -2.82
N LYS A 38 2.33 11.65 -4.00
CA LYS A 38 1.61 10.43 -4.41
C LYS A 38 1.85 9.26 -3.46
N THR A 39 3.08 9.08 -2.97
CA THR A 39 3.38 7.99 -2.01
C THR A 39 2.68 8.16 -0.66
N LYS A 40 2.50 9.40 -0.19
CA LYS A 40 1.81 9.68 1.08
C LYS A 40 0.31 9.53 0.98
N GLU A 41 -0.27 9.99 -0.13
CA GLU A 41 -1.70 9.82 -0.42
C GLU A 41 -2.05 8.33 -0.60
N ASP A 42 -1.19 7.57 -1.28
CA ASP A 42 -1.34 6.12 -1.43
C ASP A 42 -1.29 5.38 -0.08
N GLU A 43 -0.37 5.78 0.82
CA GLU A 43 -0.25 5.19 2.16
C GLU A 43 -1.48 5.52 3.01
N ALA A 44 -1.93 6.77 2.99
CA ALA A 44 -3.14 7.20 3.70
C ALA A 44 -4.40 6.51 3.15
N LEU A 45 -4.51 6.33 1.84
CA LEU A 45 -5.63 5.62 1.22
C LEU A 45 -5.65 4.15 1.65
N LYS A 46 -4.47 3.50 1.69
CA LYS A 46 -4.35 2.13 2.19
C LYS A 46 -4.78 2.03 3.65
N GLU A 47 -4.28 2.91 4.52
CA GLU A 47 -4.66 2.96 5.95
C GLU A 47 -6.17 3.13 6.13
N GLN A 48 -6.80 4.00 5.34
CA GLN A 48 -8.25 4.20 5.38
C GLN A 48 -9.03 2.97 4.91
N THR A 49 -8.56 2.28 3.87
CA THR A 49 -9.20 1.04 3.41
C THR A 49 -9.06 -0.10 4.40
N ASP A 50 -7.93 -0.20 5.10
CA ASP A 50 -7.76 -1.14 6.21
C ASP A 50 -8.71 -0.75 7.37
N ALA A 51 -8.75 0.51 7.78
CA ALA A 51 -9.67 0.97 8.83
C ALA A 51 -11.15 0.66 8.50
N PHE A 52 -11.54 0.80 7.24
CA PHE A 52 -12.87 0.42 6.77
C PHE A 52 -13.12 -1.09 6.89
N GLU A 53 -12.18 -1.93 6.44
CA GLU A 53 -12.29 -3.38 6.56
C GLU A 53 -12.46 -3.80 8.03
N ALA A 54 -11.70 -3.20 8.96
CA ALA A 54 -11.86 -3.45 10.39
C ALA A 54 -13.28 -3.14 10.91
N VAL A 55 -13.87 -2.02 10.49
CA VAL A 55 -15.24 -1.66 10.90
C VAL A 55 -16.27 -2.62 10.31
N PHE A 56 -16.11 -2.99 9.05
CA PHE A 56 -16.97 -3.96 8.39
C PHE A 56 -16.89 -5.34 9.05
N LEU A 57 -15.68 -5.84 9.32
CA LEU A 57 -15.45 -7.11 10.02
C LEU A 57 -16.06 -7.11 11.42
N LYS A 58 -15.97 -5.99 12.14
CA LYS A 58 -16.62 -5.85 13.44
C LYS A 58 -18.13 -6.06 13.33
N GLN A 59 -18.78 -5.41 12.35
CA GLN A 59 -20.22 -5.56 12.15
C GLN A 59 -20.61 -7.00 11.82
N VAL A 60 -19.83 -7.69 10.98
CA VAL A 60 -20.06 -9.11 10.65
C VAL A 60 -19.87 -10.00 11.88
N LEU A 61 -18.81 -9.78 12.66
CA LEU A 61 -18.53 -10.52 13.90
C LEU A 61 -19.60 -10.28 14.95
N ASP A 62 -20.04 -9.03 15.12
CA ASP A 62 -21.11 -8.67 16.03
C ASP A 62 -22.43 -9.40 15.68
N VAL A 63 -22.79 -9.50 14.40
CA VAL A 63 -24.00 -10.22 13.97
C VAL A 63 -23.85 -11.74 14.18
N THR A 64 -22.71 -12.31 13.79
CA THR A 64 -22.50 -13.77 13.84
C THR A 64 -22.41 -14.29 15.27
N LEU A 65 -21.67 -13.61 16.16
CA LEU A 65 -21.50 -14.03 17.55
C LEU A 65 -22.75 -13.77 18.40
N LYS A 66 -23.49 -12.67 18.16
CA LYS A 66 -24.80 -12.46 18.82
C LYS A 66 -25.80 -13.57 18.50
N THR A 67 -25.69 -14.19 17.33
CA THR A 67 -26.58 -15.29 16.91
C THR A 67 -26.25 -16.61 17.63
N GLN A 68 -25.01 -16.80 18.10
CA GLN A 68 -24.59 -18.03 18.80
C GLN A 68 -24.87 -18.00 20.31
N ASN A 69 -25.04 -16.81 20.92
CA ASN A 69 -25.10 -16.66 22.39
C ASN A 69 -26.52 -16.86 22.98
N SER A 70 -27.31 -17.79 22.43
CA SER A 70 -28.65 -18.14 22.94
C SER A 70 -28.64 -18.94 24.25
N LEU A 71 -27.45 -19.31 24.76
CA LEU A 71 -27.31 -20.30 25.85
C LEU A 71 -26.83 -19.71 27.19
N PHE A 72 -26.25 -18.51 27.21
CA PHE A 72 -25.77 -17.86 28.42
C PHE A 72 -26.52 -16.53 28.63
N GLY A 73 -26.93 -16.26 29.87
CA GLY A 73 -27.78 -15.13 30.22
C GLY A 73 -27.19 -13.79 29.78
N LYS A 74 -28.06 -12.86 29.35
CA LYS A 74 -27.68 -11.51 28.91
C LYS A 74 -27.25 -10.66 30.11
N ASP A 75 -26.01 -10.78 30.54
CA ASP A 75 -25.41 -9.81 31.46
C ASP A 75 -24.77 -8.67 30.65
N ALA A 76 -24.98 -7.42 31.07
CA ALA A 76 -24.43 -6.24 30.37
C ALA A 76 -22.90 -6.27 30.23
N SER A 77 -22.22 -6.99 31.14
CA SER A 77 -20.77 -7.22 31.10
C SER A 77 -20.34 -8.06 29.90
N ASP A 78 -21.16 -9.02 29.48
CA ASP A 78 -20.85 -9.93 28.36
C ASP A 78 -20.85 -9.19 27.02
N GLU A 79 -21.76 -8.22 26.85
CA GLU A 79 -21.79 -7.36 25.67
C GLU A 79 -20.54 -6.47 25.59
N ILE A 80 -20.06 -5.97 26.72
CA ILE A 80 -18.85 -5.15 26.78
C ILE A 80 -17.62 -5.98 26.39
N TYR A 81 -17.41 -7.15 27.00
CA TYR A 81 -16.26 -8.00 26.68
C TYR A 81 -16.29 -8.50 25.23
N SER A 82 -17.48 -8.89 24.74
CA SER A 82 -17.65 -9.32 23.35
C SER A 82 -17.33 -8.19 22.38
N SER A 83 -17.77 -6.97 22.66
CA SER A 83 -17.48 -5.82 21.79
C SER A 83 -15.99 -5.48 21.73
N MET A 84 -15.28 -5.54 22.87
CA MET A 84 -13.84 -5.33 22.93
C MET A 84 -13.07 -6.43 22.19
N TYR A 85 -13.48 -7.68 22.35
CA TYR A 85 -12.91 -8.81 21.62
C TYR A 85 -13.11 -8.64 20.11
N ASN A 86 -14.32 -8.33 19.68
CA ASN A 86 -14.63 -8.10 18.27
C ASN A 86 -13.85 -6.91 17.72
N ASP A 87 -13.70 -5.82 18.48
CA ASP A 87 -12.90 -4.67 18.07
C ASP A 87 -11.42 -5.03 17.87
N THR A 88 -10.82 -5.76 18.81
CA THR A 88 -9.41 -6.16 18.72
C THR A 88 -9.17 -7.17 17.61
N MET A 89 -10.05 -8.17 17.51
CA MET A 89 -9.96 -9.20 16.48
C MET A 89 -10.19 -8.61 15.09
N SER A 90 -11.16 -7.71 14.91
CA SER A 90 -11.42 -7.08 13.61
C SER A 90 -10.25 -6.24 13.14
N LYS A 91 -9.61 -5.49 14.04
CA LYS A 91 -8.37 -4.74 13.71
C LYS A 91 -7.20 -5.66 13.39
N ALA A 92 -7.07 -6.80 14.08
CA ALA A 92 -6.01 -7.76 13.83
C ALA A 92 -6.18 -8.53 12.50
N LEU A 93 -7.43 -8.78 12.09
CA LEU A 93 -7.76 -9.47 10.83
C LEU A 93 -7.82 -8.51 9.63
N SER A 94 -8.02 -7.22 9.89
CA SER A 94 -7.97 -6.15 8.89
C SER A 94 -6.61 -6.13 8.17
N GLY A 95 -6.64 -5.89 6.87
CA GLY A 95 -5.46 -5.94 5.99
C GLY A 95 -5.04 -7.37 5.59
N GLY A 96 -5.46 -8.40 6.34
CA GLY A 96 -5.13 -9.80 6.08
C GLY A 96 -6.17 -10.56 5.25
N MET A 97 -7.44 -10.15 5.30
CA MET A 97 -8.54 -10.82 4.59
C MET A 97 -8.61 -10.42 3.10
N GLY A 98 -8.01 -9.29 2.72
CA GLY A 98 -7.84 -8.87 1.33
C GLY A 98 -8.99 -8.04 0.75
N PHE A 99 -10.03 -7.75 1.54
CA PHE A 99 -11.06 -6.80 1.11
C PHE A 99 -10.53 -5.37 1.09
N SER A 100 -9.66 -5.00 2.03
CA SER A 100 -9.01 -3.68 2.01
C SER A 100 -8.18 -3.48 0.76
N LYS A 101 -7.40 -4.49 0.34
CA LYS A 101 -6.63 -4.46 -0.91
C LYS A 101 -7.53 -4.32 -2.15
N LEU A 102 -8.63 -5.07 -2.21
CA LEU A 102 -9.55 -4.99 -3.34
C LEU A 102 -10.20 -3.59 -3.43
N LEU A 103 -10.60 -3.03 -2.30
CA LEU A 103 -11.15 -1.67 -2.23
C LEU A 103 -10.11 -0.62 -2.59
N TYR A 104 -8.88 -0.74 -2.08
CA TYR A 104 -7.75 0.12 -2.41
C TYR A 104 -7.46 0.11 -3.92
N ASP A 105 -7.34 -1.08 -4.52
CA ASP A 105 -7.08 -1.23 -5.94
C ASP A 105 -8.23 -0.62 -6.78
N PHE A 106 -9.49 -0.83 -6.37
CA PHE A 106 -10.66 -0.22 -7.01
C PHE A 106 -10.64 1.31 -6.97
N LEU A 107 -10.32 1.89 -5.80
CA LEU A 107 -10.24 3.33 -5.64
C LEU A 107 -9.08 3.92 -6.43
N LYS A 108 -7.95 3.21 -6.53
CA LYS A 108 -6.79 3.63 -7.33
C LYS A 108 -7.02 3.53 -8.83
N GLU A 109 -7.84 2.59 -9.29
CA GLU A 109 -8.17 2.43 -10.71
C GLU A 109 -9.21 3.46 -11.19
N ARG A 110 -10.05 3.97 -10.29
CA ARG A 110 -11.17 4.88 -10.61
C ARG A 110 -11.02 6.32 -10.11
N GLY A 111 -10.11 6.58 -9.18
CA GLY A 111 -9.75 7.92 -8.69
C GLY A 111 -8.76 8.61 -9.61
#